data_AF-A0A8H5CUM5-F1
#
_entry.id   AF-A0A8H5CUM5-F1
#
_cell.length_a   1.000
_cell.length_b   1.000
_cell.length_c   1.000
_cell.angle_alpha   90.00
_cell.angle_beta   90.00
_cell.angle_gamma   90.00
#
_symmetry.space_group_name_H-M   'P 1'
#
loop_
_entity.id
_entity.type
_entity.pdbx_description
1 polymer ?
#
loop_
_entity_poly.entity_id
_entity_poly.type
_entity_poly.pdbx_seq_one_letter_code
_entity_poly.pdbx_strand_id
1 'polypeptide(L)'
;MKSSVVAFIIASFVGLSAAVDNRLLYQIPKGTNIDLFKTQFTSLCQKWPTCDNSLTFSNIIYQPGDFQGKNNQTEVKIACSYMDTDGTIVTFTKEIAEGLGAIPL
;
A
#
# COMPACT_ATOMS: atom_id res chain seq x y z
N MET A 1 40.15 7.49 50.26
CA MET A 1 39.95 7.50 48.79
C MET A 1 38.82 6.54 48.45
N LYS A 2 37.66 7.04 48.02
CA LYS A 2 36.56 6.21 47.50
C LYS A 2 36.29 6.69 46.07
N SER A 3 36.74 5.92 45.10
CA SER A 3 36.52 6.19 43.68
C SER A 3 35.19 5.56 43.28
N SER A 4 34.16 6.38 43.07
CA SER A 4 32.90 5.92 42.49
C SER A 4 33.00 6.05 40.97
N VAL A 5 33.19 4.91 40.29
CA VAL A 5 33.08 4.82 38.84
C VAL A 5 31.60 4.75 38.48
N VAL A 6 31.06 5.80 37.88
CA VAL A 6 29.69 5.83 37.32
C VAL A 6 29.78 5.33 35.87
N ALA A 7 29.21 4.17 35.59
CA ALA A 7 29.09 3.64 34.23
C ALA A 7 27.87 4.28 33.54
N PHE A 8 28.12 5.09 32.51
CA PHE A 8 27.09 5.62 31.61
C PHE A 8 26.73 4.53 30.58
N ILE A 9 25.54 3.94 30.69
CA ILE A 9 24.98 3.06 29.66
C ILE A 9 24.33 3.97 28.61
N ILE A 10 24.97 4.11 27.46
CA ILE A 10 24.39 4.78 26.29
C ILE A 10 23.50 3.75 25.60
N ALA A 11 22.19 3.84 25.79
CA ALA A 11 21.22 3.06 25.04
C ALA A 11 21.09 3.65 23.62
N SER A 12 21.68 2.99 22.64
CA SER A 12 21.48 3.30 21.22
C SER A 12 20.05 2.91 20.82
N PHE A 13 19.20 3.92 20.61
CA PHE A 13 17.89 3.75 20.00
C PHE A 13 18.09 3.32 18.54
N VAL A 14 18.07 2.02 18.27
CA VAL A 14 17.88 1.52 16.90
C VAL A 14 16.45 1.86 16.50
N GLY A 15 16.30 2.83 15.60
CA GLY A 15 15.01 3.20 15.03
C GLY A 15 14.39 1.97 14.36
N LEU A 16 13.35 1.43 14.96
CA LEU A 16 12.53 0.40 14.35
C LEU A 16 11.78 1.05 13.18
N SER A 17 12.32 0.95 11.97
CA SER A 17 11.52 1.22 10.78
C SER A 17 10.51 0.08 10.62
N ALA A 18 9.33 0.22 11.22
CA ALA A 18 8.21 -0.65 10.88
C ALA A 18 7.87 -0.37 9.40
N ALA A 19 8.02 -1.37 8.53
CA ALA A 19 7.48 -1.27 7.18
C ALA A 19 5.95 -1.20 7.29
N VAL A 20 5.38 -0.05 6.94
CA VAL A 20 3.93 0.13 6.96
C VAL A 20 3.34 -0.63 5.77
N ASP A 21 2.46 -1.58 6.06
CA ASP A 21 1.68 -2.28 5.05
C ASP A 21 0.49 -1.41 4.62
N ASN A 22 0.62 -0.76 3.46
CA ASN A 22 -0.41 0.13 2.90
C ASN A 22 -1.44 -0.60 2.03
N ARG A 23 -1.48 -1.93 2.05
CA ARG A 23 -2.48 -2.69 1.28
C ARG A 23 -3.87 -2.53 1.89
N LEU A 24 -4.83 -2.23 1.04
CA LEU A 24 -6.24 -2.17 1.39
C LEU A 24 -6.96 -3.40 0.84
N LEU A 25 -7.86 -3.98 1.64
CA LEU A 25 -8.66 -5.14 1.25
C LEU A 25 -9.96 -4.69 0.58
N TYR A 26 -10.26 -5.27 -0.57
CA TYR A 26 -11.48 -5.02 -1.31
C TYR A 26 -12.13 -6.33 -1.76
N GLN A 27 -13.46 -6.32 -1.80
CA GLN A 27 -14.26 -7.27 -2.54
C GLN A 27 -14.35 -6.84 -4.01
N ILE A 28 -14.01 -7.74 -4.94
CA ILE A 28 -14.19 -7.47 -6.37
C ILE A 28 -15.68 -7.59 -6.76
N PRO A 29 -16.15 -6.87 -7.80
CA PRO A 29 -17.54 -6.93 -8.22
C PRO A 29 -17.98 -8.37 -8.55
N LYS A 30 -19.21 -8.73 -8.17
CA LYS A 30 -19.76 -10.06 -8.48
C LYS A 30 -19.77 -10.29 -9.99
N GLY A 31 -19.26 -11.44 -10.41
CA GLY A 31 -19.17 -11.82 -11.83
C GLY A 31 -17.95 -11.26 -12.57
N THR A 32 -17.13 -10.42 -11.92
CA THR A 32 -15.86 -9.97 -12.48
C THR A 32 -14.78 -11.05 -12.30
N ASN A 33 -14.06 -11.35 -13.39
CA ASN A 33 -12.88 -12.21 -13.33
C ASN A 33 -11.72 -11.46 -12.65
N ILE A 34 -11.01 -12.11 -11.72
CA ILE A 34 -9.95 -11.47 -10.94
C ILE A 34 -8.74 -11.03 -11.77
N ASP A 35 -8.41 -11.71 -12.88
CA ASP A 35 -7.34 -11.32 -13.79
C ASP A 35 -7.73 -10.10 -14.65
N LEU A 36 -9.01 -10.00 -15.01
CA LEU A 36 -9.56 -8.82 -15.67
C LEU A 36 -9.49 -7.60 -14.72
N PHE A 37 -9.93 -7.77 -13.46
CA PHE A 37 -9.84 -6.74 -12.45
C PHE A 37 -8.38 -6.30 -12.23
N LYS A 38 -7.44 -7.24 -12.10
CA LYS A 38 -6.00 -6.95 -12.02
C LYS A 38 -5.51 -6.07 -13.15
N THR A 39 -5.87 -6.42 -14.38
CA THR A 39 -5.44 -5.70 -15.59
C THR A 39 -5.99 -4.29 -15.60
N GLN A 40 -7.28 -4.12 -15.29
CA GLN A 40 -7.93 -2.82 -15.22
C GLN A 40 -7.35 -1.95 -14.11
N PHE A 41 -7.21 -2.50 -12.90
CA PHE A 41 -6.62 -1.80 -11.76
C PHE A 41 -5.18 -1.36 -12.05
N THR A 42 -4.37 -2.24 -12.65
CA THR A 42 -2.99 -1.90 -13.06
C THR A 42 -2.96 -0.78 -14.08
N SER A 43 -3.80 -0.85 -15.11
CA SER A 43 -3.84 0.18 -16.15
C SER A 43 -4.27 1.53 -15.60
N LEU A 44 -5.27 1.56 -14.71
CA LEU A 44 -5.71 2.82 -14.10
C LEU A 44 -4.68 3.37 -13.12
N CYS A 45 -4.05 2.52 -12.31
CA CYS A 45 -2.98 2.90 -11.39
C CYS A 45 -1.75 3.49 -12.09
N GLN A 46 -1.49 3.16 -13.36
CA GLN A 46 -0.40 3.78 -14.13
C GLN A 46 -0.79 5.08 -14.82
N LYS A 47 -2.09 5.33 -15.00
CA LYS A 47 -2.63 6.52 -15.71
C LYS A 47 -3.09 7.60 -14.77
N TRP A 48 -3.54 7.20 -13.58
CA TRP A 48 -3.84 8.11 -12.49
C TRP A 48 -2.51 8.61 -11.89
N PRO A 49 -2.45 9.79 -11.28
CA PRO A 49 -3.43 10.87 -11.30
C PRO A 49 -3.37 11.65 -12.62
N THR A 50 -4.51 11.81 -13.30
CA THR A 50 -4.58 12.58 -14.56
C THR A 50 -4.53 14.10 -14.36
N CYS A 51 -4.62 14.57 -13.11
CA CYS A 51 -4.80 16.00 -12.79
C CYS A 51 -3.60 16.63 -12.07
N ASP A 52 -2.63 15.84 -11.60
CA ASP A 52 -1.50 16.33 -10.82
C ASP A 52 -0.17 15.88 -11.42
N ASN A 53 0.53 16.82 -12.06
CA ASN A 53 1.83 16.56 -12.68
C ASN A 53 2.96 16.45 -11.65
N SER A 54 2.71 16.70 -10.35
CA SER A 54 3.72 16.54 -9.30
C SER A 54 3.90 15.08 -8.89
N LEU A 55 2.94 14.22 -9.22
CA LEU A 55 2.89 12.83 -8.79
C LEU A 55 3.40 11.89 -9.89
N THR A 56 4.45 11.13 -9.57
CA THR A 56 5.00 10.10 -10.45
C THR A 56 4.57 8.72 -9.96
N PHE A 57 4.09 7.85 -10.86
CA PHE A 57 3.80 6.46 -10.53
C PHE A 57 5.03 5.79 -9.89
N SER A 58 4.84 5.20 -8.71
CA SER A 58 5.93 4.58 -7.94
C SER A 58 5.79 3.06 -7.90
N ASN A 59 4.65 2.56 -7.41
CA ASN A 59 4.46 1.13 -7.20
C ASN A 59 3.00 0.71 -7.24
N ILE A 60 2.79 -0.54 -7.63
CA ILE A 60 1.51 -1.23 -7.54
C ILE A 60 1.68 -2.54 -6.76
N ILE A 61 0.78 -2.77 -5.81
CA ILE A 61 0.64 -4.04 -5.13
C ILE A 61 -0.70 -4.64 -5.51
N TYR A 62 -0.68 -5.89 -5.94
CA TYR A 62 -1.87 -6.67 -6.23
C TYR A 62 -1.71 -8.07 -5.68
N GLN A 63 -2.53 -8.44 -4.70
CA GLN A 63 -2.49 -9.74 -4.08
C GLN A 63 -3.91 -10.29 -3.90
N PRO A 64 -4.31 -11.31 -4.67
CA PRO A 64 -5.56 -12.03 -4.45
C PRO A 64 -5.68 -12.55 -3.02
N GLY A 65 -6.90 -12.51 -2.51
CA GLY A 65 -7.32 -13.05 -1.23
C GLY A 65 -7.20 -12.10 -0.04
N ASP A 66 -7.83 -12.51 1.06
CA ASP A 66 -7.85 -11.81 2.33
C ASP A 66 -6.51 -11.88 3.09
N PHE A 67 -6.48 -11.30 4.29
CA PHE A 67 -5.30 -11.36 5.17
C PHE A 67 -4.97 -12.78 5.68
N GLN A 68 -5.87 -13.76 5.48
CA GLN A 68 -5.66 -15.18 5.79
C GLN A 68 -5.28 -16.02 4.55
N GLY A 69 -5.24 -15.43 3.35
CA GLY A 69 -4.98 -16.13 2.09
C GLY A 69 -6.17 -16.91 1.54
N LYS A 70 -7.39 -16.58 1.98
CA LYS A 70 -8.67 -17.12 1.50
C LYS A 70 -9.30 -16.16 0.49
N ASN A 71 -10.43 -16.56 -0.11
CA ASN A 71 -11.23 -15.71 -0.99
C ASN A 71 -10.48 -15.19 -2.25
N ASN A 72 -9.51 -15.96 -2.75
CA ASN A 72 -8.63 -15.60 -3.88
C ASN A 72 -9.35 -15.33 -5.21
N GLN A 73 -10.68 -15.49 -5.27
CA GLN A 73 -11.50 -15.24 -6.46
C GLN A 73 -12.50 -14.09 -6.25
N THR A 74 -12.64 -13.59 -5.02
CA THR A 74 -13.66 -12.61 -4.66
C THR A 74 -13.10 -11.41 -3.90
N GLU A 75 -11.89 -11.52 -3.37
CA GLU A 75 -11.25 -10.48 -2.57
C GLU A 75 -9.80 -10.27 -3.01
N VAL A 76 -9.29 -9.07 -2.76
CA VAL A 76 -7.95 -8.67 -3.15
C VAL A 76 -7.41 -7.59 -2.22
N LYS A 77 -6.14 -7.74 -1.85
CA LYS A 77 -5.34 -6.71 -1.19
C LYS A 77 -4.57 -5.93 -2.24
N ILE A 78 -4.82 -4.64 -2.34
CA ILE A 78 -4.27 -3.77 -3.37
C ILE A 78 -3.66 -2.51 -2.77
N ALA A 79 -2.66 -1.96 -3.46
CA ALA A 79 -2.15 -0.62 -3.21
C ALA A 79 -1.70 0.00 -4.53
N CYS A 80 -1.97 1.29 -4.70
CA CYS A 80 -1.49 2.10 -5.80
C CYS A 80 -0.76 3.32 -5.23
N SER A 81 0.55 3.38 -5.43
CA SER A 81 1.43 4.35 -4.78
C SER A 81 2.14 5.24 -5.80
N TYR A 82 2.28 6.51 -5.44
CA TYR A 82 2.92 7.55 -6.22
C TYR A 82 3.93 8.28 -5.36
N MET A 83 4.94 8.82 -6.00
CA MET A 83 5.95 9.66 -5.38
C MET A 83 5.66 11.11 -5.76
N ASP A 84 5.55 11.98 -4.76
CA ASP A 84 5.51 13.42 -4.95
C ASP A 84 6.94 13.99 -5.14
N THR A 85 7.02 15.23 -5.57
CA THR A 85 8.26 15.97 -5.87
C THR A 85 9.23 16.08 -4.68
N ASP A 86 8.72 15.98 -3.45
CA ASP A 86 9.50 15.98 -2.21
C ASP A 86 9.97 14.57 -1.78
N GLY A 87 9.62 13.53 -2.55
CA GLY A 87 9.92 12.13 -2.28
C GLY A 87 8.90 11.42 -1.37
N THR A 88 7.84 12.11 -0.94
CA THR A 88 6.76 11.51 -0.14
C THR A 88 5.98 10.51 -0.97
N ILE A 89 5.66 9.34 -0.38
CA ILE A 89 4.79 8.35 -1.00
C ILE A 89 3.34 8.63 -0.62
N VAL A 90 2.50 8.82 -1.62
CA VAL A 90 1.05 8.99 -1.50
C VAL A 90 0.33 7.82 -2.16
N THR A 91 -0.86 7.46 -1.68
CA THR A 91 -1.63 6.32 -2.21
C THR A 91 -3.00 6.76 -2.70
N PHE A 92 -3.36 6.35 -3.93
CA PHE A 92 -4.68 6.57 -4.52
C PHE A 92 -5.33 5.23 -4.85
N THR A 93 -5.38 4.36 -3.85
CA THR A 93 -5.90 2.99 -4.02
C THR A 93 -7.42 2.98 -4.06
N LYS A 94 -8.04 3.80 -3.21
CA LYS A 94 -9.49 3.79 -2.97
C LYS A 94 -10.26 4.26 -4.21
N GLU A 95 -9.88 5.41 -4.74
CA GLU A 95 -10.53 6.05 -5.87
C GLU A 95 -10.51 5.13 -7.10
N ILE A 96 -9.37 4.45 -7.32
CA ILE A 96 -9.19 3.54 -8.45
C ILE A 96 -9.99 2.25 -8.24
N ALA A 97 -9.94 1.67 -7.04
CA ALA A 97 -10.65 0.43 -6.72
C ALA A 97 -12.17 0.61 -6.77
N GLU A 98 -12.69 1.65 -6.11
CA GLU A 98 -14.12 1.97 -6.09
C GLU A 98 -14.61 2.40 -7.49
N GLY A 99 -13.77 3.08 -8.28
CA GLY A 99 -14.06 3.38 -9.69
C GLY A 99 -14.23 2.15 -10.58
N LEU A 100 -13.64 1.01 -10.20
CA LEU A 100 -13.86 -0.30 -10.82
C LEU A 100 -15.02 -1.09 -10.19
N GLY A 101 -15.76 -0.49 -9.25
CA GLY A 101 -16.87 -1.10 -8.54
C GLY A 101 -16.47 -2.04 -7.40
N ALA A 102 -15.20 -2.05 -7.00
CA ALA A 102 -14.77 -2.82 -5.84
C ALA A 102 -15.28 -2.18 -4.54
N ILE A 103 -15.58 -3.01 -3.54
CA ILE A 103 -16.17 -2.57 -2.27
C ILE A 103 -15.12 -2.77 -1.16
N PRO A 104 -14.81 -1.75 -0.34
CA PRO A 104 -13.86 -1.91 0.75
C PRO A 104 -14.37 -2.90 1.80
N LEU A 105 -13.46 -3.70 2.38
CA LEU A 105 -13.74 -4.70 3.41
C LEU A 105 -13.04 -4.41 4.73
#